data_AF-A0A397N745-F1
#
_entry.id   AF-A0A397N745-F1
#
_cell.length_a   1.000
_cell.length_b   1.000
_cell.length_c   1.000
_cell.angle_alpha   90.00
_cell.angle_beta   90.00
_cell.angle_gamma   90.00
#
_symmetry.space_group_name_H-M   'P 1'
#
loop_
_entity.id
_entity.type
_entity.pdbx_description
1 polymer ?
#
loop_
_entity_poly.entity_id
_entity_poly.type
_entity_poly.pdbx_seq_one_letter_code
_entity_poly.pdbx_strand_id
1 'polypeptide(L)'
;MTFIARHFKWLMLVSGVLTATMFYGLVAPQAALESMFGTSFDGQLESIIIRSWSALVGLIGVVMIYGALNERHRVFSASIAALSKAIFVSLVVIYGQEFLGSVAPAIALDLLVIASTLLFLLTTR
;
A
#
# COMPACT_ATOMS: atom_id res chain seq x y z
N MET A 1 2.96 -21.39 13.89
CA MET A 1 1.51 -21.09 13.84
C MET A 1 1.11 -19.91 14.73
N THR A 2 1.50 -19.85 16.01
CA THR A 2 1.29 -18.65 16.87
C THR A 2 2.20 -17.46 16.55
N PHE A 3 3.42 -17.72 16.07
CA PHE A 3 4.40 -16.67 15.75
C PHE A 3 3.96 -15.78 14.56
N ILE A 4 3.47 -16.38 13.47
CA ILE A 4 2.98 -15.64 12.29
C ILE A 4 1.77 -14.80 12.66
N ALA A 5 0.75 -15.37 13.33
CA ALA A 5 -0.41 -14.61 13.78
C ALA A 5 -0.04 -13.44 14.72
N ARG A 6 0.99 -13.61 15.56
CA ARG A 6 1.51 -12.57 16.47
C ARG A 6 2.23 -11.44 15.72
N HIS A 7 3.01 -11.76 14.70
CA HIS A 7 3.78 -10.77 13.92
C HIS A 7 2.97 -10.16 12.76
N PHE A 8 1.95 -10.86 12.26
CA PHE A 8 1.12 -10.41 11.16
C PHE A 8 0.34 -9.13 11.52
N LYS A 9 -0.14 -9.03 12.76
CA LYS A 9 -0.70 -7.79 13.30
C LYS A 9 0.29 -6.63 13.18
N TRP A 10 1.55 -6.83 13.57
CA TRP A 10 2.57 -5.80 13.50
C TRP A 10 2.92 -5.41 12.07
N LEU A 11 3.01 -6.40 11.18
CA LEU A 11 3.18 -6.16 9.76
C LEU A 11 2.04 -5.28 9.22
N MET A 12 0.78 -5.61 9.51
CA MET A 12 -0.38 -4.81 9.10
C MET A 12 -0.35 -3.39 9.70
N LEU A 13 0.05 -3.23 10.96
CA LEU A 13 0.15 -1.90 11.59
C LEU A 13 1.25 -1.06 10.94
N VAL A 14 2.47 -1.58 10.84
CA VAL A 14 3.61 -0.82 10.32
C VAL A 14 3.40 -0.47 8.86
N SER A 15 3.06 -1.45 8.01
CA SER A 15 2.80 -1.18 6.60
C SER A 15 1.52 -0.36 6.40
N GLY A 16 0.51 -0.51 7.26
CA GLY A 16 -0.69 0.32 7.26
C GLY A 16 -0.38 1.78 7.56
N VAL A 17 0.44 2.07 8.58
CA VAL A 17 0.91 3.43 8.90
C VAL A 17 1.73 4.01 7.75
N LEU A 18 2.68 3.25 7.22
CA LEU A 18 3.49 3.69 6.08
C LEU A 18 2.61 3.99 4.85
N THR A 19 1.63 3.14 4.57
CA THR A 19 0.68 3.36 3.46
C THR A 19 -0.23 4.56 3.74
N ALA A 20 -0.67 4.76 4.98
CA ALA A 20 -1.50 5.89 5.39
C ALA A 20 -0.77 7.23 5.27
N THR A 21 0.58 7.23 5.28
CA THR A 21 1.33 8.47 5.07
C THR A 21 0.93 9.13 3.76
N MET A 22 0.59 8.36 2.71
CA MET A 22 0.16 8.84 1.38
C MET A 22 -0.96 9.88 1.42
N PHE A 23 -1.73 10.00 2.50
CA PHE A 23 -2.61 11.16 2.67
C PHE A 23 -1.91 12.51 2.52
N TYR A 24 -0.60 12.61 2.74
CA TYR A 24 0.16 13.84 2.50
C TYR A 24 0.03 14.33 1.04
N GLY A 25 -0.14 13.42 0.08
CA GLY A 25 -0.38 13.73 -1.33
C GLY A 25 -1.71 14.44 -1.61
N LEU A 26 -2.65 14.45 -0.66
CA LEU A 26 -3.84 15.31 -0.73
C LEU A 26 -3.50 16.79 -0.72
N VAL A 27 -2.45 17.15 0.02
CA VAL A 27 -2.04 18.55 0.22
C VAL A 27 -0.93 18.89 -0.77
N ALA A 28 0.08 18.01 -0.88
CA ALA A 28 1.26 18.18 -1.71
C ALA A 28 1.43 17.03 -2.71
N PRO A 29 0.62 16.98 -3.80
CA PRO A 29 0.66 15.88 -4.77
C PRO A 29 1.99 15.78 -5.52
N GLN A 30 2.67 16.90 -5.79
CA GLN A 30 3.98 16.90 -6.45
C GLN A 30 5.02 16.20 -5.58
N ALA A 31 5.08 16.54 -4.29
CA ALA A 31 5.98 15.87 -3.35
C ALA A 31 5.67 14.36 -3.25
N ALA A 32 4.37 13.98 -3.27
CA ALA A 32 3.96 12.59 -3.31
C ALA A 32 4.49 11.84 -4.53
N LEU A 33 4.34 12.45 -5.70
CA LEU A 33 4.83 11.89 -6.95
C LEU A 33 6.35 11.80 -6.99
N GLU A 34 7.06 12.86 -6.61
CA GLU A 34 8.52 12.90 -6.57
C GLU A 34 9.08 11.84 -5.62
N SER A 35 8.44 11.63 -4.46
CA SER A 35 8.87 10.60 -3.51
C SER A 35 8.72 9.17 -4.04
N MET A 36 7.72 8.93 -4.89
CA MET A 36 7.36 7.59 -5.36
C MET A 36 7.99 7.25 -6.70
N PHE A 37 7.99 8.22 -7.62
CA PHE A 37 8.38 8.02 -9.01
C PHE A 37 9.62 8.84 -9.40
N GLY A 38 10.05 9.81 -8.57
CA GLY A 38 11.20 10.66 -8.87
C GLY A 38 10.92 11.72 -9.93
N THR A 39 9.64 11.97 -10.23
CA THR A 39 9.21 12.92 -11.27
C THR A 39 8.11 13.85 -10.76
N SER A 40 7.94 14.97 -11.45
CA SER A 40 6.89 15.96 -11.21
C SER A 40 6.04 16.17 -12.47
N PHE A 41 4.80 16.62 -12.27
CA PHE A 41 3.91 17.05 -13.35
C PHE A 41 3.44 18.48 -13.10
N ASP A 42 3.27 19.26 -14.17
CA ASP A 42 2.84 20.66 -14.13
C ASP A 42 1.35 20.87 -14.49
N GLY A 43 0.60 19.81 -14.77
CA GLY A 43 -0.78 19.90 -15.20
C GLY A 43 -1.81 19.81 -14.05
N GLN A 44 -2.96 20.49 -14.24
CA GLN A 44 -4.03 20.56 -13.24
C GLN A 44 -4.77 19.22 -13.09
N LEU A 45 -4.97 18.48 -14.19
CA LEU A 45 -5.66 17.19 -14.17
C LEU A 45 -4.83 16.14 -13.42
N GLU A 46 -3.55 16.08 -13.70
CA GLU A 46 -2.55 15.22 -13.07
C GLU A 46 -2.52 15.47 -11.56
N SER A 47 -2.51 16.73 -11.14
CA SER A 47 -2.61 17.12 -9.72
C SER A 47 -3.86 16.55 -9.05
N ILE A 48 -5.03 16.65 -9.69
CA ILE A 48 -6.28 16.09 -9.15
C ILE A 48 -6.23 14.56 -9.08
N ILE A 49 -5.68 13.91 -10.10
CA ILE A 49 -5.52 12.45 -10.14
C ILE A 49 -4.60 11.98 -9.01
N ILE A 50 -3.44 12.62 -8.82
CA ILE A 50 -2.50 12.25 -7.76
C ILE A 50 -3.09 12.50 -6.38
N ARG A 51 -3.79 13.61 -6.15
CA ARG A 51 -4.49 13.86 -4.88
C ARG A 51 -5.52 12.75 -4.58
N SER A 52 -6.34 12.41 -5.57
CA SER A 52 -7.39 11.40 -5.44
C SER A 52 -6.82 10.01 -5.21
N TRP A 53 -5.81 9.62 -6.00
CA TRP A 53 -5.09 8.36 -5.83
C TRP A 53 -4.42 8.27 -4.46
N SER A 54 -3.72 9.32 -4.05
CA SER A 54 -3.06 9.41 -2.73
C SER A 54 -4.04 9.23 -1.57
N ALA A 55 -5.24 9.80 -1.69
CA ALA A 55 -6.31 9.63 -0.71
C ALA A 55 -6.78 8.17 -0.63
N LEU A 56 -7.00 7.53 -1.78
CA LEU A 56 -7.43 6.13 -1.85
C LEU A 56 -6.36 5.20 -1.26
N VAL A 57 -5.08 5.41 -1.59
CA VAL A 57 -3.97 4.65 -1.02
C VAL A 57 -3.90 4.87 0.50
N GLY A 58 -4.03 6.12 0.96
CA GLY A 58 -4.08 6.45 2.38
C GLY A 58 -5.20 5.71 3.12
N LEU A 59 -6.39 5.61 2.52
CA LEU A 59 -7.52 4.85 3.07
C LEU A 59 -7.23 3.35 3.16
N ILE A 60 -6.50 2.76 2.22
CA ILE A 60 -6.04 1.36 2.33
C ILE A 60 -5.13 1.19 3.55
N GLY A 61 -4.26 2.16 3.84
CA GLY A 61 -3.47 2.20 5.07
C GLY A 61 -4.35 2.17 6.33
N VAL A 62 -5.43 2.96 6.36
CA VAL A 62 -6.41 2.96 7.46
C VAL A 62 -7.11 1.62 7.60
N VAL A 63 -7.54 1.01 6.49
CA VAL A 63 -8.18 -0.33 6.47
C VAL A 63 -7.24 -1.39 7.06
N MET A 64 -5.94 -1.31 6.76
CA MET A 64 -4.93 -2.19 7.34
C MET A 64 -4.76 -1.98 8.84
N ILE A 65 -4.66 -0.73 9.29
CA ILE A 65 -4.56 -0.41 10.73
C ILE A 65 -5.80 -0.94 11.46
N TYR A 66 -6.99 -0.73 10.91
CA TYR A 66 -8.24 -1.23 11.47
C TYR A 66 -8.24 -2.76 11.59
N GLY A 67 -7.87 -3.48 10.53
CA GLY A 67 -7.79 -4.94 10.55
C GLY A 67 -6.72 -5.50 11.48
N ALA A 68 -5.66 -4.73 11.73
CA ALA A 68 -4.64 -5.11 12.69
C ALA A 68 -5.15 -5.03 14.13
N LEU A 69 -5.93 -3.99 14.44
CA LEU A 69 -6.52 -3.75 15.76
C LEU A 69 -7.77 -4.60 16.03
N ASN A 70 -8.51 -4.98 14.99
CA ASN A 70 -9.74 -5.76 15.10
C ASN A 70 -9.61 -7.14 14.44
N GLU A 71 -9.46 -8.18 15.25
CA GLU A 71 -9.28 -9.57 14.81
C GLU A 71 -10.41 -10.09 13.92
N ARG A 72 -11.66 -9.67 14.19
CA ARG A 72 -12.83 -10.08 13.40
C ARG A 72 -12.72 -9.65 11.93
N HIS A 73 -12.10 -8.51 11.67
CA HIS A 73 -12.00 -7.94 10.31
C HIS A 73 -10.61 -8.12 9.69
N ARG A 74 -9.67 -8.76 10.39
CA ARG A 74 -8.27 -8.89 9.97
C ARG A 74 -8.12 -9.51 8.59
N VAL A 75 -8.79 -10.64 8.37
CA VAL A 75 -8.76 -11.38 7.09
C VAL A 75 -9.26 -10.49 5.95
N PHE A 76 -10.40 -9.83 6.14
CA PHE A 76 -10.99 -8.94 5.13
C PHE A 76 -10.07 -7.76 4.82
N SER A 77 -9.63 -7.02 5.84
CA SER A 77 -8.72 -5.87 5.68
C SER A 77 -7.41 -6.25 5.00
N ALA A 78 -6.78 -7.35 5.41
CA ALA A 78 -5.55 -7.82 4.81
C ALA A 78 -5.75 -8.21 3.34
N SER A 79 -6.86 -8.89 3.02
CA SER A 79 -7.17 -9.32 1.65
C SER A 79 -7.40 -8.13 0.72
N ILE A 80 -8.16 -7.12 1.15
CA ILE A 80 -8.39 -5.89 0.38
C ILE A 80 -7.08 -5.13 0.16
N ALA A 81 -6.26 -5.00 1.21
CA ALA A 81 -4.97 -4.33 1.09
C ALA A 81 -4.00 -5.07 0.15
N ALA A 82 -3.90 -6.40 0.28
CA ALA A 82 -3.07 -7.22 -0.60
C ALA A 82 -3.54 -7.14 -2.07
N LEU A 83 -4.86 -7.15 -2.31
CA LEU A 83 -5.40 -6.99 -3.67
C LEU A 83 -5.06 -5.62 -4.25
N SER A 84 -5.27 -4.54 -3.48
CA SER A 84 -4.93 -3.17 -3.92
C SER A 84 -3.45 -3.03 -4.25
N LYS A 85 -2.58 -3.57 -3.40
CA LYS A 85 -1.12 -3.58 -3.62
C LYS A 85 -0.72 -4.44 -4.82
N ALA A 86 -1.37 -5.59 -5.02
CA ALA A 86 -1.12 -6.43 -6.19
C ALA A 86 -1.45 -5.69 -7.50
N ILE A 87 -2.59 -4.98 -7.54
CA ILE A 87 -2.95 -4.14 -8.69
C ILE A 87 -1.88 -3.08 -8.94
N PHE A 88 -1.44 -2.36 -7.90
CA PHE A 88 -0.38 -1.35 -8.02
C PHE A 88 0.92 -1.94 -8.57
N VAL A 89 1.42 -3.01 -7.95
CA VAL A 89 2.66 -3.70 -8.38
C VAL A 89 2.54 -4.17 -9.83
N SER A 90 1.42 -4.80 -10.20
CA SER A 90 1.19 -5.24 -11.58
C SER A 90 1.20 -4.08 -12.58
N LEU A 91 0.53 -2.96 -12.26
CA LEU A 91 0.52 -1.79 -13.14
C LEU A 91 1.92 -1.19 -13.33
N VAL A 92 2.71 -1.09 -12.26
CA VAL A 92 4.07 -0.55 -12.37
C VAL A 92 4.99 -1.49 -13.15
N VAL A 93 4.89 -2.81 -12.94
CA VAL A 93 5.72 -3.77 -13.68
C VAL A 93 5.39 -3.80 -15.18
N ILE A 94 4.10 -3.63 -15.54
CA ILE A 94 3.64 -3.69 -16.93
C ILE A 94 3.84 -2.35 -17.65
N TYR A 95 3.51 -1.23 -17.00
CA TYR A 95 3.43 0.09 -17.64
C TYR A 95 4.42 1.12 -17.09
N GLY A 96 5.04 0.87 -15.94
CA GLY A 96 5.88 1.84 -15.22
C GLY A 96 7.36 1.47 -15.18
N GLN A 97 7.87 0.72 -16.17
CA GLN A 97 9.23 0.17 -16.14
C GLN A 97 10.32 1.24 -15.95
N GLU A 98 10.12 2.43 -16.52
CA GLU A 98 11.03 3.57 -16.38
C GLU A 98 11.15 4.08 -14.93
N PHE A 99 10.15 3.83 -14.10
CA PHE A 99 10.10 4.30 -12.70
C PHE A 99 10.48 3.22 -11.68
N LEU A 100 10.82 2.00 -12.13
CA LEU A 100 11.13 0.88 -11.23
C LEU A 100 12.28 1.21 -10.27
N GLY A 101 13.26 2.00 -10.70
CA GLY A 101 14.35 2.45 -9.83
C GLY A 101 13.88 3.27 -8.63
N SER A 102 12.97 4.21 -8.85
CA SER A 102 12.44 5.10 -7.82
C SER A 102 11.46 4.38 -6.88
N VAL A 103 10.58 3.56 -7.45
CA VAL A 103 9.45 2.94 -6.73
C VAL A 103 9.78 1.56 -6.15
N ALA A 104 10.98 1.03 -6.41
CA ALA A 104 11.42 -0.28 -5.92
C ALA A 104 11.21 -0.51 -4.41
N PRO A 105 11.48 0.45 -3.50
CA PRO A 105 11.24 0.25 -2.08
C PRO A 105 9.75 0.02 -1.75
N ALA A 106 8.86 0.74 -2.43
CA ALA A 106 7.41 0.59 -2.26
C ALA A 106 6.94 -0.76 -2.79
N ILE A 107 7.41 -1.18 -3.98
CA ILE A 107 7.12 -2.51 -4.55
C ILE A 107 7.60 -3.62 -3.62
N ALA A 108 8.81 -3.51 -3.07
CA ALA A 108 9.36 -4.52 -2.18
C ALA A 108 8.51 -4.70 -0.91
N LEU A 109 8.09 -3.58 -0.29
CA LEU A 109 7.17 -3.60 0.85
C LEU A 109 5.82 -4.23 0.46
N ASP A 110 5.28 -3.87 -0.70
CA ASP A 110 3.99 -4.36 -1.16
C ASP A 110 4.02 -5.86 -1.45
N LEU A 111 5.07 -6.36 -2.09
CA LEU A 111 5.29 -7.79 -2.30
C LEU A 111 5.40 -8.55 -0.97
N LEU A 112 6.09 -7.99 0.02
CA LEU A 112 6.18 -8.57 1.36
C LEU A 112 4.80 -8.65 2.03
N VAL A 113 3.98 -7.59 1.92
CA VAL A 113 2.61 -7.57 2.46
C VAL A 113 1.72 -8.59 1.75
N ILE A 114 1.80 -8.68 0.42
CA ILE A 114 1.04 -9.65 -0.39
C ILE A 114 1.42 -11.07 0.01
N ALA A 115 2.71 -11.41 0.00
CA ALA A 115 3.19 -12.75 0.35
C ALA A 115 2.80 -13.12 1.78
N SER A 116 2.97 -12.20 2.74
CA SER A 116 2.60 -12.42 4.13
C SER A 116 1.09 -12.63 4.30
N THR A 117 0.27 -11.89 3.54
CA THR A 117 -1.19 -12.05 3.56
C THR A 117 -1.59 -13.40 2.99
N LEU A 118 -1.01 -13.82 1.87
CA LEU A 118 -1.29 -15.13 1.28
C LEU A 118 -0.92 -16.26 2.24
N LEU A 119 0.26 -16.20 2.87
CA LEU A 119 0.67 -17.16 3.89
C LEU A 119 -0.29 -17.17 5.07
N PHE A 120 -0.69 -15.99 5.57
CA PHE A 120 -1.66 -15.89 6.65
C PHE A 120 -2.99 -16.55 6.28
N LEU A 121 -3.54 -16.27 5.09
CA LEU A 121 -4.78 -16.88 4.61
C LEU A 121 -4.68 -18.40 4.49
N LEU A 122 -3.55 -18.93 4.03
CA LEU A 122 -3.31 -20.38 3.98
C LEU A 122 -3.27 -21.03 5.36
N THR A 123 -2.81 -20.31 6.40
CA THR A 123 -2.79 -20.82 7.78
C THR A 123 -4.10 -20.66 8.54
N THR A 124 -5.03 -19.85 8.03
CA THR A 124 -6.32 -19.57 8.68
C THR A 124 -7.46 -20.42 8.10
N ARG A 125 -7.17 -21.24 7.09
CA ARG A 125 -8.04 -22.31 6.57
C ARG A 125 -7.74 -23.61 7.31
#